data_AF-A0A3U7XSQ9-F1
#
_entry.id   AF-A0A3U7XSQ9-F1
#
_cell.length_a   1.000
_cell.length_b   1.000
_cell.length_c   1.000
_cell.angle_alpha   90.00
_cell.angle_beta   90.00
_cell.angle_gamma   90.00
#
_symmetry.space_group_name_H-M   'P 1'
#
loop_
_entity.id
_entity.type
_entity.pdbx_description
1 polymer ?
#
loop_
_entity_poly.entity_id
_entity_poly.type
_entity_poly.pdbx_seq_one_letter_code
_entity_poly.pdbx_strand_id
1 'polypeptide(L)' 'MFALVLFVCYLDGGCEDIVVDIYDTEQHCLYSMDDQRIRHGGCFPVEDFIDGFWRPAQQYSDF' A
#
# COMPACT_ATOMS: atom_id res chain seq x y z
N MET A 1 10.90 -1.65 2.43
CA MET A 1 9.48 -2.04 2.29
C MET A 1 8.80 -1.02 1.39
N PHE A 2 7.75 -1.43 0.68
CA PHE A 2 7.01 -0.64 -0.29
C PHE A 2 5.51 -0.76 -0.03
N ALA A 3 4.81 0.37 0.03
CA ALA A 3 3.37 0.41 0.16
C ALA A 3 2.73 0.57 -1.22
N LEU A 4 1.75 -0.27 -1.53
CA LEU A 4 0.87 -0.08 -2.67
C LEU A 4 -0.22 0.91 -2.26
N VAL A 5 -0.20 2.09 -2.87
CA VAL A 5 -1.15 3.18 -2.57
C VAL A 5 -2.07 3.37 -3.76
N LEU A 6 -3.38 3.37 -3.51
CA LEU A 6 -4.43 3.69 -4.49
C LEU A 6 -4.87 5.13 -4.33
N PHE A 7 -4.95 5.86 -5.44
CA PHE A 7 -5.46 7.22 -5.49
C PHE A 7 -6.95 7.20 -5.88
N VAL A 8 -7.82 7.61 -4.96
CA VAL A 8 -9.28 7.63 -5.19
C VAL A 8 -9.77 9.07 -5.08
N CYS A 9 -10.46 9.56 -6.12
CA CYS A 9 -11.21 10.81 -6.04
C CYS A 9 -12.69 10.52 -6.02
N TYR A 10 -13.36 11.01 -4.98
CA TYR A 10 -14.79 10.92 -4.78
C TYR A 10 -15.53 12.00 -5.59
N LEU A 11 -16.84 11.80 -5.77
CA LEU A 11 -17.69 12.70 -6.57
C LEU A 11 -17.90 14.09 -5.93
N ASP A 12 -17.63 14.22 -4.64
CA ASP A 12 -17.66 15.47 -3.89
C ASP A 12 -16.37 16.31 -4.05
N GLY A 13 -15.39 15.79 -4.80
CA GLY A 13 -14.12 16.47 -5.07
C GLY A 13 -13.03 16.20 -4.05
N GLY A 14 -13.27 15.34 -3.04
CA GLY A 14 -12.20 14.85 -2.16
C GLY A 14 -11.37 13.78 -2.87
N CYS A 15 -10.04 13.88 -2.80
CA CYS A 15 -9.15 12.79 -3.20
C CYS A 15 -8.41 12.25 -1.96
N GLU A 16 -8.26 10.94 -1.90
CA GLU A 16 -7.69 10.22 -0.77
C GLU A 16 -6.68 9.17 -1.27
N ASP A 17 -5.60 9.06 -0.51
CA ASP A 17 -4.55 8.06 -0.70
C ASP A 17 -4.83 6.87 0.23
N ILE A 18 -5.13 5.71 -0.34
CA ILE A 18 -5.48 4.51 0.41
C ILE A 18 -4.36 3.49 0.31
N VAL A 19 -3.79 3.07 1.45
CA VAL A 19 -2.81 1.97 1.49
C VAL A 19 -3.54 0.65 1.29
N VAL A 20 -3.25 -0.03 0.18
CA VAL A 20 -3.83 -1.32 -0.18
C VAL A 20 -3.09 -2.45 0.54
N ASP A 21 -1.76 -2.45 0.47
CA ASP A 21 -0.91 -3.51 1.04
C ASP A 21 0.56 -3.05 1.15
N ILE A 22 1.38 -3.80 1.90
CA ILE A 22 2.81 -3.54 2.09
C ILE A 22 3.63 -4.76 1.68
N TYR A 23 4.68 -4.51 0.90
CA TYR A 23 5.57 -5.53 0.36
C TYR A 23 7.03 -5.27 0.76
N ASP A 24 7.83 -6.33 0.86
CA ASP A 24 9.25 -6.17 1.21
C ASP A 24 10.05 -5.53 0.06
N THR A 25 9.71 -5.85 -1.19
CA THR A 25 10.41 -5.41 -2.40
C THR A 25 9.50 -4.64 -3.35
N GLU A 26 10.08 -3.72 -4.11
CA GLU A 26 9.36 -2.93 -5.12
C GLU A 26 8.76 -3.81 -6.21
N GLN A 27 9.50 -4.81 -6.67
CA GLN A 27 9.06 -5.73 -7.72
C GLN A 27 7.80 -6.50 -7.31
N HIS A 28 7.71 -6.93 -6.05
CA HIS A 28 6.52 -7.63 -5.57
C HIS A 28 5.31 -6.69 -5.50
N CYS A 29 5.52 -5.44 -5.08
CA CYS A 29 4.48 -4.42 -5.12
C CYS A 29 3.97 -4.14 -6.54
N LEU A 30 4.88 -3.98 -7.51
CA LEU A 30 4.53 -3.71 -8.90
C LEU A 30 3.77 -4.88 -9.55
N TYR A 31 4.17 -6.11 -9.24
CA TYR A 31 3.45 -7.31 -9.67
C TYR A 31 2.03 -7.33 -9.11
N SER A 32 1.85 -7.06 -7.82
CA SER A 32 0.54 -7.02 -7.17
C SER A 32 -0.34 -5.89 -7.73
N MET A 33 0.25 -4.73 -8.03
CA MET A 33 -0.46 -3.61 -8.67
C MET A 33 -1.02 -4.01 -10.05
N ASP A 34 -0.24 -4.73 -10.85
CA ASP A 34 -0.66 -5.23 -12.16
C ASP A 34 -1.73 -6.34 -12.04
N ASP A 35 -1.53 -7.31 -11.13
CA ASP A 35 -2.46 -8.42 -10.89
C ASP A 35 -3.85 -7.93 -10.45
N GLN A 36 -3.87 -6.95 -9.53
CA GLN A 36 -5.10 -6.29 -9.07
C GLN A 36 -5.66 -5.27 -10.08
N ARG A 37 -4.98 -5.05 -11.22
CA ARG A 37 -5.34 -4.10 -12.28
C ARG A 37 -5.50 -2.67 -11.77
N ILE A 38 -4.70 -2.29 -10.78
CA ILE A 38 -4.69 -0.95 -10.22
C ILE A 38 -4.00 -0.01 -11.20
N ARG A 39 -4.78 0.85 -11.86
CA ARG A 39 -4.29 1.83 -12.85
C ARG A 39 -3.96 3.19 -12.25
N HIS A 40 -4.59 3.53 -11.13
CA HIS A 40 -4.46 4.80 -10.44
C HIS A 40 -3.86 4.58 -9.06
N GLY A 41 -2.65 4.01 -9.03
CA GLY A 41 -1.91 3.76 -7.80
C GLY A 41 -0.41 3.75 -8.05
N GLY A 42 0.35 3.52 -6.99
CA GLY A 42 1.80 3.49 -7.06
C GLY A 42 2.41 2.72 -5.90
N CYS A 43 3.63 2.26 -6.12
CA CYS A 43 4.47 1.63 -5.10
C CYS A 43 5.40 2.69 -4.52
N PHE A 44 5.21 3.03 -3.25
CA PHE A 44 5.98 4.06 -2.56
C PHE A 44 6.92 3.42 -1.54
N PRO A 45 8.20 3.83 -1.46
CA PRO A 45 9.08 3.37 -0.41
C PRO A 45 8.49 3.79 0.93
N VAL A 46 8.27 2.81 1.82
CA VAL A 46 7.91 3.09 3.21
C VAL A 46 9.21 3.50 3.89
N GLU A 47 9.44 4.80 4.01
CA GLU A 47 10.40 5.32 4.99
C GLU A 47 9.78 5.10 6.38
N ASP A 48 10.60 4.77 7.39
CA ASP A 48 10.20 4.47 8.78
C ASP A 48 9.51 5.66 9.52
N PHE A 49 8.86 6.58 8.82
CA PHE A 49 7.96 7.56 9.42
C PHE A 49 6.64 6.88 9.81
N ILE A 50 6.74 6.21 10.96
CA ILE A 50 5.64 5.63 11.73
C ILE A 50 4.71 6.78 12.14
N ASP A 51 3.62 6.99 11.42
CA ASP A 51 2.43 7.62 12.00
C ASP A 51 1.79 6.63 12.99
N GLY A 52 2.39 6.55 14.17
CA GLY A 52 1.84 6.12 15.48
C GLY A 52 1.19 4.75 15.68
N PHE A 53 0.68 4.07 14.64
CA PHE A 53 -0.34 3.02 14.81
C PHE A 53 -0.01 1.66 14.18
N TRP A 54 1.05 1.53 13.39
CA TRP A 54 1.44 0.25 12.78
C TRP A 54 2.67 -0.34 13.49
N ARG A 55 2.45 -1.30 14.38
CA ARG A 55 3.50 -2.27 14.72
C ARG A 55 3.36 -3.44 13.75
N PRO A 56 4.37 -3.76 12.91
CA PRO A 56 4.29 -4.93 12.05
C PRO A 56 4.02 -6.18 12.90
N ALA A 57 3.10 -7.02 12.45
CA ALA A 57 2.79 -8.27 13.12
C ALA A 57 4.08 -9.10 13.24
N GLN A 58 4.49 -9.42 14.46
CA GLN A 58 5.71 -10.20 14.74
C GLN A 58 5.44 -11.70 14.78
N GLN A 59 4.21 -12.12 14.47
CA GLN A 59 3.80 -13.52 14.49
C GLN A 59 3.06 -13.83 13.20
N TYR A 60 3.36 -15.00 12.64
CA TYR A 60 2.67 -15.53 11.48
C TYR A 60 1.20 -15.79 11.83
N SER A 61 0.32 -15.56 10.86
CA SER A 61 -1.08 -16.01 10.96
C SER A 61 -1.09 -17.53 10.99
N ASP A 62 -1.49 -18.12 12.10
CA ASP A 62 -1.70 -19.57 12.21
C ASP A 62 -2.93 -19.96 11.35
N PHE A 63 -2.68 -20.39 10.11
CA PHE A 63 -3.68 -21.04 9.25
C PHE A 63 -3.08 -22.27 8.56
#